data_AF-A0A9D7LIW3-F1
#
_entry.id   AF-A0A9D7LIW3-F1
#
_cell.length_a   1.000
_cell.length_b   1.000
_cell.length_c   1.000
_cell.angle_alpha   90.00
_cell.angle_beta   90.00
_cell.angle_gamma   90.00
#
_symmetry.space_group_name_H-M   'P 1'
#
loop_
_entity.id
_entity.type
_entity.pdbx_description
1 polymer ?
#
loop_
_entity_poly.entity_id
_entity_poly.type
_entity_poly.pdbx_seq_one_letter_code
_entity_poly.pdbx_strand_id
1 'polypeptide(L)'
;MTQQTQPTKQADHTLATSEASPSPLPGTRDQVQIWAHPHDVEAAALQQLRNIGALPWVVGVRVMPDVHLGKGATVGSVIAMSQAVAPAAVGVDIGCGMAAVKTTLRLEDLPDDLHPLRSQIERAVPVGFAGHQRPLDGAALVGGGGVASGTGSTSSTGVGWGESIQCHHNYVAEETYDGIDVLVTRKGAIRAGSGDLGLIPGSMGTGSYVVRGLGNEASYCSASHGAGRRMSRNQARKRFTEADLAAQTAGVECRKDAGVVDEIPAAYKDLDAVIGAQSDLVEVVARLTTLLCVKG
;
A
#
# COMPACT_ATOMS: atom_id res chain seq x y z
N MET A 1 -0.23 -55.25 -22.26
CA MET A 1 0.28 -54.26 -21.28
C MET A 1 -0.59 -53.02 -21.38
N THR A 2 -1.60 -52.97 -20.53
CA THR A 2 -2.63 -51.94 -20.43
C THR A 2 -2.06 -50.69 -19.76
N GLN A 3 -2.08 -49.55 -20.46
CA GLN A 3 -1.72 -48.26 -19.87
C GLN A 3 -2.92 -47.74 -19.06
N GLN A 4 -2.74 -47.62 -17.75
CA GLN A 4 -3.67 -46.93 -16.86
C GLN A 4 -3.45 -45.42 -16.97
N THR A 5 -4.42 -44.72 -17.54
CA THR A 5 -4.55 -43.26 -17.44
C THR A 5 -5.05 -42.89 -16.04
N GLN A 6 -4.24 -42.17 -15.25
CA GLN A 6 -4.67 -41.57 -13.99
C GLN A 6 -5.53 -40.31 -14.26
N PRO A 7 -6.63 -40.09 -13.53
CA PRO A 7 -7.43 -38.89 -13.67
C PRO A 7 -6.76 -37.70 -12.97
N THR A 8 -6.67 -36.58 -13.67
CA THR A 8 -6.26 -35.27 -13.14
C THR A 8 -7.26 -34.79 -12.09
N LYS A 9 -6.79 -34.65 -10.85
CA LYS A 9 -7.55 -34.07 -9.74
C LYS A 9 -7.61 -32.56 -9.94
N GLN A 10 -8.72 -32.06 -10.46
CA GLN A 10 -9.02 -30.64 -10.52
C GLN A 10 -9.29 -30.18 -9.08
N ALA A 11 -8.36 -29.41 -8.50
CA ALA A 11 -8.51 -28.85 -7.16
C ALA A 11 -9.43 -27.63 -7.26
N ASP A 12 -10.68 -27.83 -6.90
CA ASP A 12 -11.67 -26.78 -6.70
C ASP A 12 -11.32 -26.04 -5.39
N HIS A 13 -10.56 -24.95 -5.51
CA HIS A 13 -10.22 -24.06 -4.40
C HIS A 13 -11.37 -23.07 -4.17
N THR A 14 -12.49 -23.56 -3.64
CA THR A 14 -13.49 -22.69 -3.03
C THR A 14 -12.94 -22.23 -1.68
N LEU A 15 -12.24 -21.09 -1.68
CA LEU A 15 -11.88 -20.36 -0.47
C LEU A 15 -13.19 -20.01 0.26
N ALA A 16 -13.39 -20.60 1.44
CA ALA A 16 -14.44 -20.16 2.35
C ALA A 16 -14.21 -18.68 2.66
N THR A 17 -15.07 -17.82 2.15
CA THR A 17 -15.09 -16.39 2.44
C THR A 17 -15.53 -16.22 3.89
N SER A 18 -14.58 -16.08 4.82
CA SER A 18 -14.89 -15.46 6.11
C SER A 18 -15.44 -14.06 5.80
N GLU A 19 -16.61 -13.70 6.32
CA GLU A 19 -17.14 -12.35 6.12
C GLU A 19 -16.10 -11.33 6.57
N ALA A 20 -15.68 -10.44 5.67
CA ALA A 20 -14.79 -9.35 5.98
C ALA A 20 -15.53 -8.40 6.93
N SER A 21 -15.22 -8.50 8.21
CA SER A 21 -15.80 -7.69 9.26
C SER A 21 -14.78 -7.55 10.37
N PRO A 22 -14.73 -6.39 11.04
CA PRO A 22 -13.80 -6.17 12.12
C PRO A 22 -14.10 -7.07 13.30
N SER A 23 -13.07 -7.38 14.07
CA SER A 23 -13.20 -7.95 15.41
C SER A 23 -12.60 -7.00 16.46
N PRO A 24 -13.10 -7.01 17.70
CA PRO A 24 -12.47 -6.26 18.78
C PRO A 24 -11.09 -6.85 19.11
N LEU A 25 -10.09 -6.01 19.31
CA LEU A 25 -8.74 -6.48 19.68
C LEU A 25 -8.72 -6.95 21.15
N PRO A 26 -8.35 -8.21 21.44
CA PRO A 26 -8.29 -8.69 22.82
C PRO A 26 -7.32 -7.90 23.70
N GLY A 27 -7.78 -7.55 24.91
CA GLY A 27 -7.02 -6.75 25.87
C GLY A 27 -7.10 -5.24 25.63
N THR A 28 -8.10 -4.78 24.87
CA THR A 28 -8.45 -3.37 24.70
C THR A 28 -9.90 -3.12 25.10
N ARG A 29 -10.27 -1.84 25.23
CA ARG A 29 -11.69 -1.44 25.21
C ARG A 29 -12.24 -1.64 23.80
N ASP A 30 -13.56 -1.71 23.65
CA ASP A 30 -14.26 -1.93 22.35
C ASP A 30 -13.95 -0.89 21.26
N GLN A 31 -13.21 0.17 21.62
CA GLN A 31 -12.73 1.20 20.73
C GLN A 31 -11.65 0.75 19.73
N VAL A 32 -11.03 -0.43 19.88
CA VAL A 32 -10.03 -0.96 18.93
C VAL A 32 -10.60 -2.12 18.11
N GLN A 33 -10.78 -1.89 16.82
CA GLN A 33 -11.36 -2.83 15.86
C GLN A 33 -10.33 -3.21 14.79
N ILE A 34 -10.23 -4.49 14.45
CA ILE A 34 -9.17 -5.03 13.57
C ILE A 34 -9.72 -5.93 12.45
N TRP A 35 -9.29 -5.65 11.21
CA TRP A 35 -9.54 -6.43 9.98
C TRP A 35 -8.40 -7.40 9.68
N ALA A 36 -7.75 -7.92 10.71
CA ALA A 36 -6.68 -8.90 10.62
C ALA A 36 -6.88 -9.92 11.74
N HIS A 37 -6.53 -11.18 11.48
CA HIS A 37 -6.54 -12.17 12.54
C HIS A 37 -5.40 -11.86 13.52
N PRO A 38 -5.64 -11.70 14.84
CA PRO A 38 -4.57 -11.33 15.78
C PRO A 38 -3.37 -12.28 15.80
N HIS A 39 -3.56 -13.55 15.44
CA HIS A 39 -2.45 -14.52 15.30
C HIS A 39 -1.51 -14.23 14.13
N ASP A 40 -1.96 -13.49 13.13
CA ASP A 40 -1.16 -13.10 11.96
C ASP A 40 -0.41 -11.77 12.16
N VAL A 41 -0.57 -11.16 13.34
CA VAL A 41 0.03 -9.87 13.70
C VAL A 41 1.08 -10.07 14.77
N GLU A 42 2.26 -9.46 14.56
CA GLU A 42 3.37 -9.53 15.51
C GLU A 42 2.95 -9.06 16.92
N ALA A 43 3.39 -9.77 17.96
CA ALA A 43 3.05 -9.44 19.34
C ALA A 43 3.41 -7.99 19.73
N ALA A 44 4.52 -7.47 19.19
CA ALA A 44 4.94 -6.08 19.41
C ALA A 44 3.96 -5.07 18.76
N ALA A 45 3.42 -5.38 17.57
CA ALA A 45 2.42 -4.55 16.92
C ALA A 45 1.08 -4.58 17.69
N LEU A 46 0.66 -5.77 18.16
CA LEU A 46 -0.52 -5.88 19.03
C LEU A 46 -0.36 -5.07 20.32
N GLN A 47 0.82 -5.11 20.96
CA GLN A 47 1.08 -4.31 22.15
C GLN A 47 1.06 -2.81 21.85
N GLN A 48 1.61 -2.40 20.70
CA GLN A 48 1.57 -1.00 20.25
C GLN A 48 0.13 -0.51 20.05
N LEU A 49 -0.75 -1.32 19.46
CA LEU A 49 -2.18 -1.03 19.33
C LEU A 49 -2.87 -0.88 20.69
N ARG A 50 -2.59 -1.78 21.64
CA ARG A 50 -3.12 -1.68 23.01
C ARG A 50 -2.69 -0.40 23.71
N ASN A 51 -1.42 -0.04 23.59
CA ASN A 51 -0.87 1.19 24.18
C ASN A 51 -1.56 2.44 23.62
N ILE A 52 -1.77 2.50 22.30
CA ILE A 52 -2.47 3.61 21.64
C ILE A 52 -3.94 3.66 22.05
N GLY A 53 -4.63 2.53 22.02
CA GLY A 53 -6.03 2.43 22.42
C GLY A 53 -6.28 2.77 23.89
N ALA A 54 -5.25 2.79 24.73
CA ALA A 54 -5.35 3.18 26.13
C ALA A 54 -5.15 4.69 26.38
N LEU A 55 -4.74 5.46 25.37
CA LEU A 55 -4.54 6.91 25.52
C LEU A 55 -5.87 7.63 25.76
N PRO A 56 -5.94 8.58 26.71
CA PRO A 56 -7.21 9.15 27.15
C PRO A 56 -7.90 10.03 26.11
N TRP A 57 -7.15 10.54 25.12
CA TRP A 57 -7.68 11.34 24.01
C TRP A 57 -8.03 10.49 22.77
N VAL A 58 -7.77 9.18 22.78
CA VAL A 58 -8.14 8.30 21.66
C VAL A 58 -9.60 7.87 21.80
N VAL A 59 -10.40 8.22 20.79
CA VAL A 59 -11.82 7.86 20.68
C VAL A 59 -11.98 6.47 20.07
N GLY A 60 -11.12 6.12 19.11
CA GLY A 60 -11.07 4.77 18.57
C GLY A 60 -9.91 4.52 17.62
N VAL A 61 -9.59 3.24 17.43
CA VAL A 61 -8.54 2.76 16.54
C VAL A 61 -9.15 1.74 15.58
N ARG A 62 -8.90 1.89 14.28
CA ARG A 62 -9.26 0.92 13.24
C ARG A 62 -7.98 0.40 12.61
N VAL A 63 -7.86 -0.91 12.55
CA VAL A 63 -6.62 -1.59 12.20
C VAL A 63 -6.82 -2.36 10.91
N MET A 64 -6.10 -1.95 9.88
CA MET A 64 -6.21 -2.48 8.53
C MET A 64 -5.49 -3.84 8.40
N PRO A 65 -5.85 -4.68 7.42
CA PRO A 65 -5.24 -6.01 7.25
C PRO A 65 -3.70 -5.99 7.06
N ASP A 66 -3.16 -4.89 6.54
CA ASP A 66 -1.73 -4.70 6.31
C ASP A 66 -0.93 -4.27 7.57
N VAL A 67 -1.59 -4.27 8.74
CA VAL A 67 -1.00 -3.81 10.00
C VAL A 67 0.35 -4.46 10.33
N HIS A 68 1.31 -3.65 10.72
CA HIS A 68 2.61 -4.12 11.20
C HIS A 68 3.29 -3.09 12.12
N LEU A 69 4.36 -3.54 12.78
CA LEU A 69 5.09 -2.71 13.73
C LEU A 69 5.63 -1.44 13.06
N GLY A 70 5.38 -0.29 13.69
CA GLY A 70 5.84 1.01 13.20
C GLY A 70 6.52 1.85 14.29
N LYS A 71 7.12 2.97 13.90
CA LYS A 71 7.71 3.94 14.84
C LYS A 71 6.61 4.82 15.46
N GLY A 72 6.41 4.78 16.78
CA GLY A 72 5.35 5.56 17.45
C GLY A 72 4.01 4.84 17.43
N ALA A 73 3.39 4.76 16.25
CA ALA A 73 2.23 3.90 15.99
C ALA A 73 2.49 2.80 14.96
N THR A 74 1.66 1.76 14.95
CA THR A 74 1.61 0.75 13.90
C THR A 74 1.34 1.40 12.56
N VAL A 75 1.90 0.82 11.50
CA VAL A 75 1.46 1.08 10.13
C VAL A 75 0.21 0.23 9.88
N GLY A 76 -0.73 0.69 9.05
CA GLY A 76 -2.05 0.05 8.89
C GLY A 76 -3.01 0.43 10.02
N SER A 77 -2.95 1.68 10.50
CA SER A 77 -3.80 2.13 11.61
C SER A 77 -4.42 3.50 11.34
N VAL A 78 -5.70 3.60 11.71
CA VAL A 78 -6.51 4.80 11.66
C VAL A 78 -6.92 5.12 13.09
N ILE A 79 -6.49 6.27 13.59
CA ILE A 79 -6.61 6.64 15.01
C ILE A 79 -7.42 7.93 15.09
N ALA A 80 -8.63 7.83 15.60
CA ALA A 80 -9.49 8.99 15.87
C ALA A 80 -9.18 9.52 17.27
N MET A 81 -8.85 10.80 17.37
CA MET A 81 -8.55 11.50 18.62
C MET A 81 -9.50 12.68 18.83
N SER A 82 -9.86 12.94 20.09
CA SER A 82 -10.61 14.13 20.48
C SER A 82 -9.63 15.19 20.97
N GLN A 83 -9.67 16.38 20.35
CA GLN A 83 -8.91 17.57 20.75
C GLN A 83 -7.39 17.33 20.89
N ALA A 84 -6.82 16.37 20.14
CA ALA A 84 -5.42 16.01 20.21
C ALA A 84 -4.88 15.55 18.85
N VAL A 85 -3.61 15.87 18.60
CA VAL A 85 -2.80 15.30 17.51
C VAL A 85 -1.54 14.70 18.12
N ALA A 86 -1.17 13.49 17.69
CA ALA A 86 0.10 12.87 18.06
C ALA A 86 1.00 12.73 16.81
N PRO A 87 1.98 13.62 16.59
CA PRO A 87 2.86 13.56 15.42
C PRO A 87 3.57 12.20 15.24
N ALA A 88 3.98 11.58 16.35
CA ALA A 88 4.57 10.24 16.34
C ALA A 88 3.62 9.14 15.80
N ALA A 89 2.31 9.36 15.86
CA ALA A 89 1.30 8.46 15.32
C ALA A 89 1.05 8.66 13.82
N VAL A 90 1.40 9.81 13.23
CA VAL A 90 1.29 10.08 11.79
C VAL A 90 2.39 9.34 11.01
N GLY A 91 3.61 9.36 11.57
CA GLY A 91 4.80 8.80 10.94
C GLY A 91 5.83 9.85 10.59
N VAL A 92 7.01 9.39 10.17
CA VAL A 92 8.15 10.27 9.84
C VAL A 92 8.04 10.87 8.44
N ASP A 93 7.16 10.33 7.60
CA ASP A 93 6.99 10.67 6.19
C ASP A 93 5.55 11.16 5.97
N ILE A 94 5.31 12.41 6.38
CA ILE A 94 3.99 13.07 6.30
C ILE A 94 3.72 13.42 4.84
N GLY A 95 2.52 13.11 4.36
CA GLY A 95 2.14 13.32 2.96
C GLY A 95 2.57 12.18 2.03
N CYS A 96 3.21 11.12 2.56
CA CYS A 96 3.50 9.91 1.80
C CYS A 96 2.22 9.39 1.13
N GLY A 97 2.35 9.04 -0.15
CA GLY A 97 1.22 8.90 -1.05
C GLY A 97 1.55 8.06 -2.28
N MET A 98 0.52 7.79 -3.07
CA MET A 98 0.58 7.02 -4.32
C MET A 98 -0.15 7.81 -5.38
N ALA A 99 0.40 7.77 -6.59
CA ALA A 99 -0.23 8.30 -7.77
C ALA A 99 -0.21 7.25 -8.88
N ALA A 100 -1.28 7.18 -9.65
CA ALA A 100 -1.32 6.40 -10.89
C ALA A 100 -2.01 7.22 -11.97
N VAL A 101 -1.58 7.03 -13.21
CA VAL A 101 -2.23 7.61 -14.39
C VAL A 101 -2.29 6.53 -15.46
N LYS A 102 -3.46 6.37 -16.06
CA LYS A 102 -3.63 5.45 -17.19
C LYS A 102 -3.07 6.09 -18.45
N THR A 103 -2.24 5.38 -19.20
CA THR A 103 -1.78 5.83 -20.53
C THR A 103 -2.62 5.20 -21.64
N THR A 104 -2.45 5.71 -22.87
CA THR A 104 -3.00 5.06 -24.07
C THR A 104 -2.18 3.86 -24.53
N LEU A 105 -1.00 3.63 -23.94
CA LEU A 105 -0.12 2.52 -24.31
C LEU A 105 -0.69 1.18 -23.87
N ARG A 106 -0.48 0.17 -24.70
CA ARG A 106 -0.79 -1.23 -24.48
C ARG A 106 0.49 -2.04 -24.33
N LEU A 107 0.34 -3.29 -23.92
CA LEU A 107 1.48 -4.21 -23.80
C LEU A 107 2.21 -4.38 -25.14
N GLU A 108 1.48 -4.40 -26.26
CA GLU A 108 2.02 -4.49 -27.63
C GLU A 108 2.81 -3.26 -28.07
N ASP A 109 2.66 -2.12 -27.38
CA ASP A 109 3.45 -0.90 -27.65
C ASP A 109 4.79 -0.89 -26.89
N LEU A 110 5.00 -1.83 -25.96
CA LEU A 110 6.22 -1.92 -25.16
C LEU A 110 7.28 -2.78 -25.87
N PRO A 111 8.57 -2.44 -25.75
CA PRO A 111 9.63 -3.29 -26.26
C PRO A 111 9.73 -4.58 -25.43
N ASP A 112 10.23 -5.66 -26.07
CA ASP A 112 10.47 -6.95 -25.38
C ASP A 112 11.48 -6.80 -24.23
N ASP A 113 12.49 -5.94 -24.39
CA ASP A 113 13.45 -5.59 -23.35
C ASP A 113 13.13 -4.22 -22.74
N LEU A 114 12.71 -4.23 -21.47
CA LEU A 114 12.37 -3.03 -20.71
C LEU A 114 13.60 -2.40 -20.03
N HIS A 115 14.78 -3.01 -20.07
CA HIS A 115 15.99 -2.49 -19.43
C HIS A 115 16.38 -1.06 -19.88
N PRO A 116 16.32 -0.71 -21.18
CA PRO A 116 16.59 0.65 -21.63
C PRO A 116 15.59 1.66 -21.08
N LEU A 117 14.32 1.27 -20.93
CA LEU A 117 13.27 2.11 -20.35
C LEU A 117 13.51 2.33 -18.86
N ARG A 118 13.78 1.26 -18.10
CA ARG A 118 14.13 1.35 -16.66
C ARG A 118 15.31 2.28 -16.45
N SER A 119 16.36 2.11 -17.25
CA SER A 119 17.58 2.93 -17.19
C SER A 119 17.31 4.41 -17.50
N GLN A 120 16.40 4.71 -18.44
CA GLN A 120 16.00 6.09 -18.73
C GLN A 120 15.22 6.71 -17.58
N ILE A 121 14.27 5.96 -16.99
CA ILE A 121 13.50 6.43 -15.83
C ILE A 121 14.43 6.70 -14.64
N GLU A 122 15.35 5.78 -14.31
CA GLU A 122 16.30 5.96 -13.20
C GLU A 122 17.23 7.18 -13.38
N ARG A 123 17.58 7.52 -14.62
CA ARG A 123 18.35 8.74 -14.91
C ARG A 123 17.51 10.01 -14.75
N ALA A 124 16.24 9.96 -15.15
CA ALA A 124 15.35 11.12 -15.11
C ALA A 124 14.76 11.35 -13.70
N VAL A 125 14.58 10.28 -12.93
CA VAL A 125 13.99 10.28 -11.59
C VAL A 125 14.99 9.65 -10.61
N PRO A 126 15.87 10.47 -10.00
CA PRO A 126 16.83 9.97 -9.02
C PRO A 126 16.12 9.32 -7.82
N VAL A 127 16.59 8.13 -7.44
CA VAL A 127 16.08 7.37 -6.29
C VAL A 127 17.18 7.12 -5.26
N GLY A 128 16.81 6.88 -4.00
CA GLY A 128 17.74 6.65 -2.90
C GLY A 128 18.21 7.94 -2.19
N PHE A 129 19.10 7.77 -1.21
CA PHE A 129 19.67 8.89 -0.46
C PHE A 129 20.75 9.63 -1.28
N ALA A 130 20.91 10.93 -1.03
CA ALA A 130 21.94 11.77 -1.67
C ALA A 130 21.88 11.82 -3.22
N GLY A 131 20.70 11.61 -3.81
CA GLY A 131 20.48 11.72 -5.26
C GLY A 131 20.72 13.12 -5.84
N HIS A 132 20.75 14.15 -4.99
CA HIS A 132 21.16 15.50 -5.35
C HIS A 132 22.26 16.02 -4.41
N GLN A 133 23.30 16.60 -5.01
CA GLN A 133 24.40 17.24 -4.27
C GLN A 133 23.99 18.62 -3.69
N ARG A 134 22.93 19.22 -4.23
CA ARG A 134 22.38 20.52 -3.81
C ARG A 134 20.85 20.44 -3.76
N PRO A 135 20.18 21.13 -2.82
CA PRO A 135 18.73 21.23 -2.80
C PRO A 135 18.19 21.75 -4.14
N LEU A 136 17.06 21.20 -4.60
CA LEU A 136 16.32 21.75 -5.74
C LEU A 136 15.57 23.01 -5.28
N ASP A 137 15.51 24.02 -6.15
CA ASP A 137 14.70 25.20 -5.90
C ASP A 137 13.22 24.85 -6.09
N GLY A 138 12.47 24.82 -4.98
CA GLY A 138 11.04 24.51 -4.98
C GLY A 138 10.22 25.51 -5.81
N ALA A 139 10.64 26.77 -5.91
CA ALA A 139 9.94 27.78 -6.71
C ALA A 139 10.08 27.52 -8.22
N ALA A 140 11.21 26.95 -8.66
CA ALA A 140 11.43 26.57 -10.04
C ALA A 140 10.63 25.32 -10.44
N LEU A 141 10.28 24.44 -9.49
CA LEU A 141 9.50 23.22 -9.74
C LEU A 141 8.00 23.48 -9.93
N VAL A 142 7.45 24.53 -9.29
CA VAL A 142 6.03 24.90 -9.43
C VAL A 142 5.77 25.70 -10.72
N GLY A 143 6.81 26.24 -11.36
CA GLY A 143 6.73 27.08 -12.55
C GLY A 143 6.74 26.36 -13.91
N GLY A 144 6.88 25.03 -13.93
CA GLY A 144 7.13 24.25 -15.16
C GLY A 144 6.16 23.09 -15.36
N GLY A 145 4.90 23.39 -15.62
CA GLY A 145 3.86 22.40 -15.91
C GLY A 145 3.01 22.11 -14.68
N GLY A 146 1.88 22.81 -14.58
CA GLY A 146 0.81 22.35 -13.70
C GLY A 146 0.50 20.88 -14.04
N VAL A 147 0.32 20.06 -13.01
CA VAL A 147 -0.46 18.83 -13.17
C VAL A 147 -1.82 19.33 -13.62
N ALA A 148 -2.06 19.29 -14.93
CA ALA A 148 -3.35 19.63 -15.47
C ALA A 148 -4.32 18.63 -14.84
N SER A 149 -5.25 19.13 -14.05
CA SER A 149 -6.55 18.49 -13.81
C SER A 149 -7.39 18.43 -15.11
N GLY A 150 -6.72 18.37 -16.26
CA GLY A 150 -7.29 18.44 -17.59
C GLY A 150 -7.29 17.07 -18.22
N THR A 151 -8.48 16.60 -18.57
CA THR A 151 -8.66 15.48 -19.47
C THR A 151 -8.02 15.80 -20.83
N GLY A 152 -7.03 15.00 -21.25
CA GLY A 152 -6.52 14.99 -22.61
C GLY A 152 -5.44 16.02 -22.92
N SER A 153 -4.19 15.68 -22.60
CA SER A 153 -3.00 16.29 -23.20
C SER A 153 -2.18 15.18 -23.87
N THR A 154 -2.16 15.15 -25.21
CA THR A 154 -1.22 14.32 -25.97
C THR A 154 0.18 14.92 -25.86
N SER A 155 1.13 14.17 -25.30
CA SER A 155 2.54 14.59 -25.26
C SER A 155 3.14 14.59 -26.67
N SER A 156 4.26 15.30 -26.86
CA SER A 156 5.05 15.30 -28.11
C SER A 156 5.54 13.91 -28.56
N THR A 157 5.38 12.90 -27.70
CA THR A 157 5.67 11.48 -27.94
C THR A 157 4.47 10.67 -28.44
N GLY A 158 3.28 11.29 -28.60
CA GLY A 158 2.06 10.61 -29.06
C GLY A 158 1.34 9.80 -27.97
N VAL A 159 1.80 9.83 -26.72
CA VAL A 159 1.15 9.14 -25.59
C VAL A 159 0.04 10.02 -25.02
N GLY A 160 -1.17 9.47 -24.93
CA GLY A 160 -2.28 10.08 -24.21
C GLY A 160 -2.28 9.68 -22.74
N TRP A 161 -2.67 10.61 -21.88
CA TRP A 161 -2.78 10.43 -20.44
C TRP A 161 -4.24 10.58 -20.01
N GLY A 162 -4.75 9.57 -19.31
CA GLY A 162 -6.11 9.51 -18.78
C GLY A 162 -6.22 10.10 -17.38
N GLU A 163 -7.26 9.69 -16.66
CA GLU A 163 -7.51 10.13 -15.29
C GLU A 163 -6.39 9.68 -14.34
N SER A 164 -6.02 10.58 -13.43
CA SER A 164 -5.05 10.32 -12.37
C SER A 164 -5.74 9.94 -11.07
N ILE A 165 -5.25 8.92 -10.40
CA ILE A 165 -5.60 8.57 -9.03
C ILE A 165 -4.49 9.09 -8.12
N GLN A 166 -4.85 9.77 -7.04
CA GLN A 166 -3.92 10.20 -6.00
C GLN A 166 -4.51 9.92 -4.62
N CYS A 167 -3.73 9.30 -3.75
CA CYS A 167 -4.13 9.09 -2.36
C CYS A 167 -2.92 9.25 -1.43
N HIS A 168 -3.13 9.86 -0.27
CA HIS A 168 -2.15 9.90 0.82
C HIS A 168 -2.44 8.79 1.81
N HIS A 169 -1.41 8.33 2.53
CA HIS A 169 -1.58 7.31 3.57
C HIS A 169 -0.94 7.65 4.92
N ASN A 170 -0.29 8.80 5.04
CA ASN A 170 0.27 9.31 6.30
C ASN A 170 -0.14 10.79 6.49
N TYR A 171 -1.23 11.04 7.21
CA TYR A 171 -1.74 12.39 7.44
C TYR A 171 -2.74 12.44 8.60
N VAL A 172 -3.14 13.66 8.97
CA VAL A 172 -4.23 13.93 9.91
C VAL A 172 -5.27 14.78 9.21
N ALA A 173 -6.55 14.47 9.42
CA ALA A 173 -7.67 15.27 8.92
C ALA A 173 -8.72 15.48 10.03
N GLU A 174 -9.41 16.62 9.97
CA GLU A 174 -10.61 16.87 10.76
C GLU A 174 -11.79 16.16 10.08
N GLU A 175 -12.48 15.30 10.83
CA GLU A 175 -13.61 14.51 10.34
C GLU A 175 -14.69 14.40 11.42
N THR A 176 -15.94 14.16 11.00
CA THR A 176 -17.08 14.04 11.92
C THR A 176 -17.67 12.63 11.80
N TYR A 177 -17.77 11.92 12.93
CA TYR A 177 -18.42 10.61 13.03
C TYR A 177 -19.38 10.63 14.21
N ASP A 178 -20.61 10.11 14.02
CA ASP A 178 -21.67 10.13 15.04
C ASP A 178 -21.94 11.54 15.64
N GLY A 179 -21.75 12.59 14.84
CA GLY A 179 -21.90 13.99 15.27
C GLY A 179 -20.77 14.50 16.17
N ILE A 180 -19.66 13.75 16.28
CA ILE A 180 -18.48 14.13 17.06
C ILE A 180 -17.34 14.48 16.11
N ASP A 181 -16.82 15.71 16.26
CA ASP A 181 -15.62 16.14 15.55
C ASP A 181 -14.38 15.49 16.15
N VAL A 182 -13.61 14.82 15.31
CA VAL A 182 -12.40 14.09 15.66
C VAL A 182 -11.26 14.43 14.70
N LEU A 183 -10.04 14.27 15.20
CA LEU A 183 -8.82 14.34 14.41
C LEU A 183 -8.41 12.92 14.05
N VAL A 184 -8.60 12.55 12.79
CA VAL A 184 -8.32 11.21 12.26
C VAL A 184 -6.89 11.17 11.73
N THR A 185 -6.03 10.45 12.44
CA THR A 185 -4.68 10.13 11.97
C THR A 185 -4.71 8.84 11.17
N ARG A 186 -4.30 8.88 9.91
CA ARG A 186 -4.03 7.69 9.10
C ARG A 186 -2.53 7.49 8.98
N LYS A 187 -2.06 6.29 9.31
CA LYS A 187 -0.67 5.87 9.11
C LYS A 187 -0.62 4.53 8.42
N GLY A 188 -0.15 4.54 7.19
CA GLY A 188 -0.27 3.40 6.28
C GLY A 188 -1.71 2.98 6.07
N ALA A 189 -2.63 3.94 5.95
CA ALA A 189 -4.02 3.69 5.58
C ALA A 189 -4.51 4.81 4.66
N ILE A 190 -5.29 4.47 3.63
CA ILE A 190 -5.87 5.45 2.71
C ILE A 190 -7.27 5.84 3.15
N ARG A 191 -7.78 6.99 2.69
CA ARG A 191 -9.22 7.26 2.72
C ARG A 191 -9.92 6.37 1.70
N ALA A 192 -11.05 5.81 2.10
CA ALA A 192 -11.92 4.92 1.33
C ALA A 192 -13.38 5.34 1.53
N GLY A 193 -13.67 6.63 1.35
CA GLY A 193 -15.04 7.14 1.28
C GLY A 193 -15.79 6.52 0.10
N SER A 194 -17.12 6.54 0.15
CA SER A 194 -17.93 5.97 -0.93
C SER A 194 -17.59 6.62 -2.26
N GLY A 195 -17.11 5.82 -3.22
CA GLY A 195 -16.74 6.30 -4.55
C GLY A 195 -15.27 6.70 -4.72
N ASP A 196 -14.52 6.91 -3.62
CA ASP A 196 -13.12 7.32 -3.66
C ASP A 196 -12.27 6.28 -4.40
N LEU A 197 -11.50 6.70 -5.40
CA LEU A 197 -10.50 5.84 -6.02
C LEU A 197 -9.23 5.80 -5.18
N GLY A 198 -8.66 4.61 -5.02
CA GLY A 198 -7.44 4.38 -4.26
C GLY A 198 -6.50 3.39 -4.95
N LEU A 199 -5.25 3.36 -4.46
CA LEU A 199 -4.22 2.42 -4.89
C LEU A 199 -3.73 1.63 -3.67
N ILE A 200 -3.68 0.30 -3.82
CA ILE A 200 -3.11 -0.61 -2.83
C ILE A 200 -1.96 -1.39 -3.49
N PRO A 201 -0.72 -0.87 -3.45
CA PRO A 201 0.45 -1.56 -3.96
C PRO A 201 0.83 -2.80 -3.14
N GLY A 202 1.33 -3.82 -3.84
CA GLY A 202 2.00 -4.96 -3.23
C GLY A 202 3.48 -4.68 -2.96
N SER A 203 4.30 -5.58 -3.47
CA SER A 203 5.76 -5.51 -3.44
C SER A 203 6.30 -5.25 -4.86
N MET A 204 7.63 -5.23 -5.01
CA MET A 204 8.28 -5.04 -6.31
C MET A 204 7.84 -6.07 -7.37
N GLY A 205 7.40 -7.27 -6.96
CA GLY A 205 7.02 -8.36 -7.87
C GLY A 205 5.54 -8.75 -7.87
N THR A 206 4.71 -8.22 -6.96
CA THR A 206 3.35 -8.75 -6.75
C THR A 206 2.25 -7.86 -7.33
N GLY A 207 2.57 -6.80 -8.07
CA GLY A 207 1.57 -5.90 -8.68
C GLY A 207 0.87 -4.98 -7.68
N SER A 208 -0.28 -4.44 -8.08
CA SER A 208 -1.08 -3.51 -7.27
C SER A 208 -2.56 -3.65 -7.56
N TYR A 209 -3.42 -3.12 -6.69
CA TYR A 209 -4.85 -2.99 -6.95
C TYR A 209 -5.25 -1.52 -7.10
N VAL A 210 -6.12 -1.24 -8.07
CA VAL A 210 -6.98 -0.06 -8.08
C VAL A 210 -8.26 -0.45 -7.38
N VAL A 211 -8.65 0.33 -6.38
CA VAL A 211 -9.81 0.05 -5.55
C VAL A 211 -10.75 1.26 -5.52
N ARG A 212 -12.00 1.02 -5.16
CA ARG A 212 -12.96 2.07 -4.85
C ARG A 212 -13.49 1.90 -3.44
N GLY A 213 -13.48 2.97 -2.65
CA GLY A 213 -13.99 2.97 -1.29
C GLY A 213 -15.50 2.70 -1.23
N LEU A 214 -15.90 1.88 -0.27
CA LEU A 214 -17.31 1.59 0.01
C LEU A 214 -17.92 2.56 1.04
N GLY A 215 -17.10 3.41 1.69
CA GLY A 215 -17.57 4.37 2.68
C GLY A 215 -17.96 3.74 4.01
N ASN A 216 -17.29 2.65 4.41
CA ASN A 216 -17.58 1.95 5.65
C ASN A 216 -17.21 2.82 6.87
N GLU A 217 -18.21 3.37 7.54
CA GLU A 217 -18.03 4.25 8.71
C GLU A 217 -17.38 3.53 9.90
N ALA A 218 -17.58 2.21 10.04
CA ALA A 218 -16.92 1.43 11.08
C ALA A 218 -15.39 1.45 10.92
N SER A 219 -14.86 1.70 9.73
CA SER A 219 -13.42 1.86 9.46
C SER A 219 -12.93 3.31 9.53
N TYR A 220 -13.80 4.27 9.86
CA TYR A 220 -13.59 5.69 9.58
C TYR A 220 -13.31 5.93 8.08
N CYS A 221 -14.10 5.29 7.23
CA CYS A 221 -14.03 5.38 5.78
C CYS A 221 -12.58 5.22 5.29
N SER A 222 -11.92 4.14 5.68
CA SER A 222 -10.49 3.92 5.45
C SER A 222 -10.18 2.48 5.03
N ALA A 223 -9.05 2.28 4.36
CA ALA A 223 -8.59 0.98 3.88
C ALA A 223 -7.07 0.84 3.98
N SER A 224 -6.55 -0.37 3.76
CA SER A 224 -5.11 -0.64 3.67
C SER A 224 -4.42 0.27 2.65
N HIS A 225 -3.15 0.61 2.90
CA HIS A 225 -2.32 1.35 1.94
C HIS A 225 -1.45 0.44 1.07
N GLY A 226 -1.27 -0.83 1.43
CA GLY A 226 -0.45 -1.75 0.67
C GLY A 226 -0.48 -3.16 1.25
N ALA A 227 0.51 -3.99 0.91
CA ALA A 227 0.62 -5.34 1.47
C ALA A 227 1.04 -5.37 2.95
N GLY A 228 1.79 -4.36 3.41
CA GLY A 228 2.37 -4.36 4.76
C GLY A 228 3.55 -5.33 4.91
N ARG A 229 4.49 -5.01 5.80
CA ARG A 229 5.70 -5.83 5.99
C ARG A 229 5.45 -6.96 6.99
N ARG A 230 6.02 -8.13 6.73
CA ARG A 230 6.11 -9.27 7.67
C ARG A 230 7.41 -9.28 8.48
N MET A 231 8.37 -8.45 8.09
CA MET A 231 9.67 -8.35 8.74
C MET A 231 10.36 -7.01 8.48
N SER A 232 11.27 -6.65 9.39
CA SER A 232 12.09 -5.46 9.24
C SER A 232 13.02 -5.53 8.02
N ARG A 233 13.44 -4.37 7.50
CA ARG A 233 14.43 -4.29 6.42
C ARG A 233 15.74 -4.99 6.77
N ASN A 234 16.20 -4.82 8.01
CA ASN A 234 17.42 -5.48 8.51
C ASN A 234 17.27 -7.00 8.55
N GLN A 235 16.09 -7.50 8.91
CA GLN A 235 15.82 -8.94 8.92
C GLN A 235 15.76 -9.49 7.49
N ALA A 236 15.14 -8.78 6.55
CA ALA A 236 15.12 -9.16 5.14
C ALA A 236 16.55 -9.25 4.56
N ARG A 237 17.39 -8.23 4.79
CA ARG A 237 18.82 -8.21 4.35
C ARG A 237 19.65 -9.38 4.91
N LYS A 238 19.31 -9.86 6.11
CA LYS A 238 20.00 -11.01 6.74
C LYS A 238 19.48 -12.35 6.23
N ARG A 239 18.22 -12.41 5.79
CA ARG A 239 17.53 -13.67 5.48
C ARG A 239 17.61 -14.04 4.00
N PHE A 240 17.64 -13.05 3.11
CA PHE A 240 17.52 -13.27 1.67
C PHE A 240 18.77 -12.83 0.93
N THR A 241 18.93 -13.42 -0.26
CA THR A 241 20.04 -13.18 -1.17
C THR A 241 19.56 -12.48 -2.45
N GLU A 242 20.50 -12.01 -3.27
CA GLU A 242 20.21 -11.48 -4.61
C GLU A 242 19.58 -12.56 -5.52
N ALA A 243 19.96 -13.82 -5.34
CA ALA A 243 19.36 -14.94 -6.07
C ALA A 243 17.89 -15.15 -5.69
N ASP A 244 17.55 -15.05 -4.40
CA ASP A 244 16.15 -15.09 -3.94
C ASP A 244 15.35 -13.93 -4.53
N LEU A 245 15.93 -12.73 -4.55
CA LEU A 245 15.31 -11.55 -5.14
C LEU A 245 15.06 -11.75 -6.63
N ALA A 246 16.06 -12.24 -7.38
CA ALA A 246 15.93 -12.51 -8.82
C ALA A 246 14.85 -13.56 -9.10
N ALA A 247 14.78 -14.62 -8.30
CA ALA A 247 13.76 -15.66 -8.43
C ALA A 247 12.35 -15.13 -8.17
N GLN A 248 12.17 -14.32 -7.11
CA GLN A 248 10.86 -13.77 -6.73
C GLN A 248 10.40 -12.59 -7.58
N THR A 249 11.29 -12.01 -8.39
CA THR A 249 10.99 -10.92 -9.33
C THR A 249 11.12 -11.37 -10.79
N ALA A 250 11.11 -12.68 -11.04
CA ALA A 250 11.12 -13.22 -12.39
C ALA A 250 9.93 -12.68 -13.20
N GLY A 251 10.20 -12.16 -14.39
CA GLY A 251 9.19 -11.50 -15.24
C GLY A 251 9.00 -10.00 -14.98
N VAL A 252 9.69 -9.43 -13.98
CA VAL A 252 9.69 -7.98 -13.71
C VAL A 252 11.07 -7.39 -14.00
N GLU A 253 11.09 -6.33 -14.81
CA GLU A 253 12.31 -5.55 -15.02
C GLU A 253 12.56 -4.64 -13.81
N CYS A 254 13.59 -4.95 -13.05
CA CYS A 254 13.95 -4.24 -11.83
C CYS A 254 15.41 -4.51 -11.46
N ARG A 255 15.96 -3.68 -10.57
CA ARG A 255 17.23 -3.95 -9.89
C ARG A 255 17.15 -5.26 -9.10
N LYS A 256 18.24 -6.03 -9.13
CA LYS A 256 18.38 -7.36 -8.51
C LYS A 256 19.67 -7.46 -7.69
N ASP A 257 20.02 -6.38 -7.00
CA ASP A 257 21.26 -6.25 -6.22
C ASP A 257 20.99 -6.05 -4.73
N ALA A 258 22.04 -6.21 -3.90
CA ALA A 258 21.97 -6.08 -2.44
C ALA A 258 21.34 -4.76 -1.93
N GLY A 259 21.34 -3.69 -2.73
CA GLY A 259 20.73 -2.42 -2.39
C GLY A 259 19.23 -2.53 -2.12
N VAL A 260 18.54 -3.41 -2.85
CA VAL A 260 17.07 -3.53 -2.85
C VAL A 260 16.54 -4.86 -2.26
N VAL A 261 17.43 -5.71 -1.72
CA VAL A 261 17.04 -7.02 -1.13
C VAL A 261 16.07 -6.88 0.05
N ASP A 262 16.08 -5.75 0.76
CA ASP A 262 15.10 -5.48 1.83
C ASP A 262 13.67 -5.25 1.33
N GLU A 263 13.48 -5.08 0.03
CA GLU A 263 12.19 -4.82 -0.61
C GLU A 263 11.69 -6.05 -1.42
N ILE A 264 12.35 -7.21 -1.23
CA ILE A 264 11.97 -8.52 -1.81
C ILE A 264 10.51 -8.90 -1.49
N PRO A 265 9.75 -9.52 -2.42
CA PRO A 265 8.35 -9.90 -2.19
C PRO A 265 8.09 -10.66 -0.89
N ALA A 266 8.93 -11.63 -0.52
CA ALA A 266 8.80 -12.39 0.72
C ALA A 266 8.90 -11.57 2.02
N ALA A 267 9.35 -10.31 1.96
CA ALA A 267 9.35 -9.40 3.11
C ALA A 267 7.96 -8.81 3.42
N TYR A 268 6.98 -8.99 2.53
CA TYR A 268 5.64 -8.43 2.62
C TYR A 268 4.58 -9.50 2.89
N LYS A 269 3.39 -9.06 3.31
CA LYS A 269 2.22 -9.94 3.34
C LYS A 269 1.77 -10.28 1.93
N ASP A 270 0.94 -11.31 1.84
CA ASP A 270 0.24 -11.62 0.61
C ASP A 270 -0.79 -10.53 0.33
N LEU A 271 -0.64 -9.86 -0.82
CA LEU A 271 -1.50 -8.74 -1.20
C LEU A 271 -2.94 -9.19 -1.42
N ASP A 272 -3.13 -10.37 -2.01
CA ASP A 272 -4.47 -10.85 -2.35
C ASP A 272 -5.24 -11.22 -1.07
N ALA A 273 -4.55 -11.76 -0.07
CA ALA A 273 -5.10 -11.97 1.28
C ALA A 273 -5.46 -10.64 1.97
N VAL A 274 -4.60 -9.62 1.84
CA VAL A 274 -4.87 -8.27 2.38
C VAL A 274 -6.11 -7.66 1.72
N ILE A 275 -6.31 -7.82 0.42
CA ILE A 275 -7.51 -7.36 -0.29
C ILE A 275 -8.75 -8.17 0.15
N GLY A 276 -8.62 -9.49 0.24
CA GLY A 276 -9.72 -10.36 0.66
C GLY A 276 -10.24 -10.06 2.06
N ALA A 277 -9.36 -9.66 2.98
CA ALA A 277 -9.71 -9.36 4.38
C ALA A 277 -10.46 -8.02 4.58
N GLN A 278 -10.62 -7.20 3.53
CA GLN A 278 -11.25 -5.87 3.59
C GLN A 278 -12.29 -5.66 2.48
N SER A 279 -12.94 -6.73 2.03
CA SER A 279 -13.97 -6.66 0.98
C SER A 279 -15.21 -5.84 1.38
N ASP A 280 -15.37 -5.51 2.67
CA ASP A 280 -16.35 -4.57 3.21
C ASP A 280 -15.88 -3.11 3.24
N LEU A 281 -14.59 -2.84 2.99
CA LEU A 281 -14.00 -1.51 2.97
C LEU A 281 -13.86 -0.96 1.55
N VAL A 282 -13.53 -1.83 0.59
CA VAL A 282 -13.26 -1.46 -0.79
C VAL A 282 -13.77 -2.51 -1.79
N GLU A 283 -14.19 -2.05 -2.97
CA GLU A 283 -14.34 -2.90 -4.15
C GLU A 283 -13.09 -2.85 -5.04
N VAL A 284 -12.77 -3.96 -5.71
CA VAL A 284 -11.69 -4.02 -6.68
C VAL A 284 -12.16 -3.47 -8.02
N VAL A 285 -11.52 -2.40 -8.49
CA VAL A 285 -11.76 -1.83 -9.83
C VAL A 285 -10.86 -2.50 -10.86
N ALA A 286 -9.58 -2.71 -10.52
CA ALA A 286 -8.63 -3.38 -11.41
C ALA A 286 -7.48 -4.02 -10.64
N ARG A 287 -6.99 -5.15 -11.15
CA ARG A 287 -5.70 -5.74 -10.78
C ARG A 287 -4.62 -5.29 -11.77
N LEU A 288 -3.53 -4.74 -11.25
CA LEU A 288 -2.37 -4.31 -12.03
C LEU A 288 -1.22 -5.31 -11.85
N THR A 289 -0.62 -5.73 -12.96
CA THR A 289 0.61 -6.54 -12.98
C THR A 289 1.81 -5.63 -13.11
N THR A 290 2.85 -5.83 -12.30
CA THR A 290 4.10 -5.08 -12.43
C THR A 290 4.89 -5.61 -13.63
N LEU A 291 5.24 -4.74 -14.57
CA LEU A 291 6.16 -5.06 -15.67
C LEU A 291 7.58 -4.52 -15.41
N LEU A 292 7.64 -3.34 -14.79
CA LEU A 292 8.89 -2.64 -14.49
C LEU A 292 8.79 -1.98 -13.11
N CYS A 293 9.83 -2.11 -12.29
CA CYS A 293 9.92 -1.48 -10.98
C CYS A 293 11.26 -0.74 -10.83
N VAL A 294 11.18 0.56 -10.53
CA VAL A 294 12.31 1.39 -10.14
C VAL A 294 12.26 1.60 -8.63
N LYS A 295 13.36 1.23 -7.94
CA LYS A 295 13.50 1.34 -6.48
C LYS A 295 14.93 1.75 -6.13
N GLY A 296 15.08 2.57 -5.09
CA GLY A 296 16.37 3.05 -4.56
C GLY A 296 16.57 2.73 -3.10
#